data_AF-A0A2P8QLL8-F1
#
_entry.id   AF-A0A2P8QLL8-F1
#
_cell.length_a   1.000
_cell.length_b   1.000
_cell.length_c   1.000
_cell.angle_alpha   90.00
_cell.angle_beta   90.00
_cell.angle_gamma   90.00
#
_symmetry.space_group_name_H-M   'P 1'
#
loop_
_entity.id
_entity.type
_entity.pdbx_description
1 polymer ?
#
loop_
_entity_poly.entity_id
_entity_poly.type
_entity_poly.pdbx_seq_one_letter_code
_entity_poly.pdbx_strand_id
1 'polypeptide(L)'
;MNPDAASHPNRQLEVGVFECEIHLKFRLIEENCVLNDREKLLELLIDAFTAGADEYLEPLHSCVKTKEISELEASSHMRRQLMRLRNSSNLT
;
A
#
# COMPACT_ATOMS: atom_id res chain seq x y z
N MET A 1 12.32 43.97 -18.18
CA MET A 1 11.45 42.77 -18.25
C MET A 1 12.37 41.58 -18.00
N ASN A 2 12.38 41.03 -16.78
CA ASN A 2 13.26 39.92 -16.41
C ASN A 2 12.59 38.57 -16.73
N PRO A 3 13.31 37.60 -17.32
CA PRO A 3 12.83 36.25 -17.54
C PRO A 3 13.22 35.37 -16.36
N ASP A 4 12.54 35.50 -15.23
CA ASP A 4 12.71 34.56 -14.10
C ASP A 4 11.38 33.87 -13.81
N ALA A 5 11.04 32.92 -14.68
CA ALA A 5 10.09 31.86 -14.32
C ALA A 5 10.90 30.74 -13.68
N ALA A 6 11.00 30.80 -12.36
CA ALA A 6 11.76 29.91 -11.50
C ALA A 6 11.52 28.42 -11.83
N SER A 7 12.61 27.70 -12.09
CA SER A 7 12.66 26.24 -12.06
C SER A 7 12.16 25.75 -10.70
N HIS A 8 11.07 24.98 -10.68
CA HIS A 8 10.62 24.29 -9.48
C HIS A 8 11.75 23.39 -8.96
N PRO A 9 12.10 23.43 -7.66
CA PRO A 9 13.10 22.52 -7.14
C PRO A 9 12.56 21.10 -7.26
N ASN A 10 13.29 20.30 -8.02
CA ASN A 10 13.07 18.88 -8.26
C ASN A 10 12.92 18.15 -6.92
N ARG A 11 11.67 17.87 -6.52
CA ARG A 11 11.37 17.22 -5.24
C ARG A 11 11.70 15.74 -5.42
N GLN A 12 12.91 15.36 -5.01
CA GLN A 12 13.36 13.98 -5.03
C GLN A 12 12.32 13.10 -4.31
N LEU A 13 11.79 12.09 -5.00
CA LEU A 13 10.83 11.16 -4.44
C LEU A 13 11.56 10.31 -3.38
N GLU A 14 11.32 10.62 -2.11
CA GLU A 14 11.83 9.84 -0.99
C GLU A 14 11.02 8.54 -0.87
N VAL A 15 11.52 7.51 -1.55
CA VAL A 15 10.94 6.16 -1.57
C VAL A 15 11.85 5.18 -0.84
N GLY A 16 11.26 4.38 0.05
CA GLY A 16 11.93 3.35 0.86
C GLY A 16 11.21 2.00 0.75
N VAL A 17 11.77 0.97 1.38
CA VAL A 17 11.15 -0.36 1.48
C VAL A 17 10.63 -0.54 2.89
N PHE A 18 9.35 -0.92 3.01
CA PHE A 18 8.70 -1.14 4.29
C PHE A 18 8.25 -2.58 4.39
N GLU A 19 8.56 -3.20 5.51
CA GLU A 19 7.91 -4.43 5.95
C GLU A 19 6.60 -4.04 6.63
N CYS A 20 5.50 -4.65 6.17
CA CYS A 20 4.16 -4.36 6.65
C CYS A 20 3.52 -5.65 7.18
N GLU A 21 2.97 -5.59 8.39
CA GLU A 21 2.19 -6.65 9.02
C GLU A 21 0.81 -6.09 9.37
N ILE A 22 -0.24 -6.79 8.94
CA ILE A 22 -1.63 -6.39 9.19
C ILE A 22 -2.34 -7.57 9.85
N HIS A 23 -2.89 -7.34 11.04
CA HIS A 23 -3.78 -8.27 11.73
C HIS A 23 -5.16 -7.65 11.86
N LEU A 24 -6.11 -8.20 11.10
CA LEU A 24 -7.50 -7.79 11.11
C LEU A 24 -8.37 -8.90 11.68
N LYS A 25 -9.30 -8.54 12.55
CA LYS A 25 -10.38 -9.41 13.01
C LYS A 25 -11.68 -8.62 12.94
N PHE A 26 -12.67 -9.19 12.27
CA PHE A 26 -13.98 -8.58 12.09
C PHE A 26 -15.04 -9.66 11.92
N ARG A 27 -16.32 -9.27 12.07
CA ARG A 27 -17.47 -10.07 11.64
C ARG A 27 -18.01 -9.47 10.36
N LEU A 28 -18.53 -10.32 9.48
CA LEU A 28 -19.09 -9.93 8.19
C LEU A 28 -20.37 -10.73 7.94
N ILE A 29 -21.43 -10.04 7.50
CA ILE A 29 -22.64 -10.62 6.92
C ILE A 29 -22.44 -10.61 5.39
N GLU A 30 -22.41 -11.79 4.78
CA GLU A 30 -22.20 -11.94 3.33
C GLU A 30 -22.85 -13.24 2.82
N GLU A 31 -23.08 -13.37 1.51
CA GLU A 31 -23.60 -14.59 0.91
C GLU A 31 -22.62 -15.78 1.05
N ASN A 32 -23.14 -16.95 1.43
CA ASN A 32 -22.32 -18.16 1.67
C ASN A 32 -21.49 -18.60 0.44
N CYS A 33 -21.96 -18.31 -0.78
CA CYS A 33 -21.28 -18.69 -2.00
C CYS A 33 -20.00 -17.86 -2.25
N VAL A 34 -19.98 -16.61 -1.75
CA VAL A 34 -18.89 -15.66 -1.95
C VAL A 34 -17.63 -16.10 -1.21
N LEU A 35 -17.79 -16.77 -0.06
CA LEU A 35 -16.66 -17.28 0.74
C LEU A 35 -16.01 -18.57 0.20
N ASN A 36 -16.56 -19.16 -0.87
CA ASN A 36 -16.06 -20.42 -1.44
C ASN A 36 -14.95 -20.22 -2.49
N ASP A 37 -14.82 -19.01 -3.05
CA ASP A 37 -13.76 -18.70 -4.01
C ASP A 37 -12.49 -18.26 -3.26
N ARG A 38 -11.63 -19.24 -2.92
CA ARG A 38 -10.40 -19.00 -2.15
C ARG A 38 -9.46 -18.00 -2.82
N GLU A 39 -9.46 -17.91 -4.16
CA GLU A 39 -8.56 -17.01 -4.89
C GLU A 39 -8.99 -15.55 -4.74
N LYS A 40 -10.30 -15.29 -4.65
CA LYS A 40 -10.86 -13.94 -4.49
C LYS A 40 -11.19 -13.56 -3.05
N LEU A 41 -11.23 -14.54 -2.16
CA LEU A 41 -11.64 -14.34 -0.77
C LEU A 41 -10.83 -13.24 -0.08
N LEU A 42 -9.51 -13.21 -0.25
CA LEU A 42 -8.68 -12.19 0.39
C LEU A 42 -9.03 -10.78 -0.11
N GLU A 43 -9.15 -10.60 -1.42
CA GLU A 43 -9.47 -9.31 -2.05
C GLU A 43 -10.82 -8.80 -1.54
N LEU A 44 -11.86 -9.64 -1.59
CA LEU A 44 -13.18 -9.32 -1.06
C LEU A 44 -13.16 -8.92 0.41
N LEU A 45 -12.46 -9.69 1.25
CA LEU A 45 -12.40 -9.43 2.69
C LEU A 45 -11.68 -8.11 3.00
N ILE A 46 -10.65 -7.76 2.22
CA ILE A 46 -9.96 -6.48 2.33
C ILE A 46 -10.87 -5.35 1.84
N ASP A 47 -11.51 -5.51 0.70
CA ASP A 47 -12.43 -4.50 0.14
C ASP A 47 -13.56 -4.19 1.12
N ALA A 48 -14.22 -5.22 1.67
CA ALA A 48 -15.24 -5.07 2.69
C ALA A 48 -14.70 -4.32 3.91
N PHE A 49 -13.54 -4.73 4.43
CA PHE A 49 -12.93 -4.05 5.57
C PHE A 49 -12.56 -2.59 5.29
N THR A 50 -12.13 -2.26 4.06
CA THR A 50 -11.82 -0.88 3.65
C THR A 50 -13.05 -0.02 3.45
N ALA A 51 -14.20 -0.60 3.11
CA ALA A 51 -15.47 0.12 3.03
C ALA A 51 -15.88 0.69 4.41
N GLY A 52 -15.43 0.04 5.49
CA GLY A 52 -15.59 0.49 6.86
C GLY A 52 -16.68 -0.26 7.61
N ALA A 53 -16.88 0.12 8.87
CA ALA A 53 -17.90 -0.49 9.72
C ALA A 53 -19.30 0.00 9.33
N ASP A 54 -20.23 -0.93 9.17
CA ASP A 54 -21.62 -0.68 8.81
C ASP A 54 -22.56 -1.77 9.37
N GLU A 55 -23.76 -1.92 8.80
CA GLU A 55 -24.72 -2.95 9.21
C GLU A 55 -24.27 -4.39 8.87
N TYR A 56 -23.27 -4.54 8.01
CA TYR A 56 -22.77 -5.82 7.51
C TYR A 56 -21.39 -6.16 8.08
N LEU A 57 -20.59 -5.15 8.45
CA LEU A 57 -19.24 -5.33 8.95
C LEU A 57 -19.03 -4.73 10.35
N GLU A 58 -18.55 -5.55 11.26
CA GLU A 58 -18.17 -5.16 12.63
C GLU A 58 -16.67 -5.41 12.87
N PRO A 59 -15.83 -4.37 12.98
CA PRO A 59 -14.42 -4.56 13.30
C PRO A 59 -14.26 -4.93 14.78
N LEU A 60 -13.52 -6.00 15.05
CA LEU A 60 -13.25 -6.50 16.41
C LEU A 60 -11.83 -6.16 16.88
N HIS A 61 -10.86 -6.19 15.96
CA HIS A 61 -9.47 -5.86 16.23
C HIS A 61 -8.77 -5.42 14.95
N SER A 62 -7.95 -4.38 15.05
CA SER A 62 -7.04 -3.96 13.98
C SER A 62 -5.67 -3.64 14.59
N CYS A 63 -4.63 -4.24 14.03
CA CYS A 63 -3.25 -3.93 14.34
C CYS A 63 -2.47 -3.85 13.04
N VAL A 64 -1.81 -2.70 12.83
CA VAL A 64 -0.98 -2.44 11.67
C VAL A 64 0.40 -2.09 12.17
N LYS A 65 1.40 -2.81 11.67
CA LYS A 65 2.80 -2.53 11.94
C LYS A 65 3.50 -2.27 10.63
N THR A 66 4.30 -1.23 10.60
CA THR A 66 5.14 -0.89 9.47
C THR A 66 6.53 -0.57 9.98
N LYS A 67 7.54 -1.09 9.31
CA LYS A 67 8.93 -0.83 9.64
C LYS A 67 9.71 -0.62 8.34
N GLU A 68 10.46 0.48 8.27
CA GLU A 68 11.42 0.64 7.18
C GLU A 68 12.55 -0.39 7.33
N ILE A 69 12.85 -1.10 6.25
CA ILE A 69 13.87 -2.13 6.21
C ILE A 69 14.93 -1.80 5.16
N SER A 70 16.06 -2.52 5.20
CA SER A 70 17.10 -2.34 4.19
C SER A 70 16.60 -2.76 2.81
N GLU A 71 16.93 -1.98 1.77
CA GLU A 71 16.61 -2.31 0.39
C GLU A 71 17.17 -3.68 -0.04
N LEU A 72 18.26 -4.12 0.59
CA LEU A 72 18.89 -5.41 0.33
C LEU A 72 18.00 -6.59 0.73
N GLU A 73 17.06 -6.38 1.65
CA GLU A 73 16.07 -7.38 2.08
C GLU A 73 14.94 -7.51 1.05
N ALA A 74 14.77 -6.52 0.16
CA ALA A 74 13.79 -6.58 -0.91
C ALA A 74 14.23 -7.50 -2.06
N SER A 75 13.23 -8.05 -2.76
CA SER A 75 13.46 -8.87 -3.96
C SER A 75 14.27 -8.11 -5.03
N SER A 76 14.98 -8.85 -5.88
CA SER A 76 15.76 -8.25 -6.97
C SER A 76 14.88 -7.40 -7.91
N HIS A 77 13.61 -7.79 -8.10
CA HIS A 77 12.64 -7.04 -8.88
C HIS A 77 12.29 -5.70 -8.22
N MET A 78 11.99 -5.69 -6.91
CA MET A 78 11.69 -4.47 -6.17
C MET A 78 12.87 -3.52 -6.12
N ARG A 79 14.10 -4.02 -5.90
CA ARG A 79 15.31 -3.19 -5.95
C ARG A 79 15.51 -2.50 -7.29
N ARG A 80 15.29 -3.20 -8.41
CA ARG A 80 15.33 -2.59 -9.75
C ARG A 80 14.26 -1.51 -9.90
N GLN A 81 13.06 -1.74 -9.37
CA GLN A 81 11.99 -0.74 -9.42
C GLN A 81 12.32 0.49 -8.59
N LEU A 82 12.91 0.32 -7.42
CA LEU A 82 13.34 1.41 -6.55
C LEU A 82 14.39 2.29 -7.24
N MET A 83 15.37 1.69 -7.92
CA MET A 83 16.34 2.42 -8.74
C MET A 83 15.66 3.22 -9.86
N ARG A 84 14.68 2.63 -10.56
CA ARG A 84 13.92 3.34 -11.61
C ARG A 84 13.16 4.54 -11.06
N LEU A 85 12.48 4.39 -9.93
CA LEU A 85 11.72 5.46 -9.29
C LEU A 85 12.63 6.63 -8.90
N ARG A 86 13.76 6.35 -8.24
CA ARG A 86 14.74 7.38 -7.87
C ARG A 86 15.37 8.06 -9.07
N ASN A 87 15.65 7.32 -10.14
CA ASN A 87 16.19 7.89 -11.36
C ASN A 87 15.15 8.74 -12.11
N SER A 88 13.87 8.38 -12.05
CA SER A 88 12.79 9.18 -12.64
C SER A 88 12.59 10.51 -11.92
N SER A 89 12.75 10.55 -10.60
CA SER A 89 12.75 11.80 -9.83
C SER A 89 14.01 12.63 -10.03
N ASN A 90 15.08 12.08 -10.61
CA ASN A 90 16.29 12.85 -10.91
C ASN A 90 16.25 13.48 -12.33
N LEU A 91 15.19 13.22 -13.12
CA LEU A 91 15.10 13.61 -14.54
C LEU A 91 14.16 14.80 -14.81
N THR A 92 13.56 15.39 -13.77
CA THR A 92 12.77 16.64 -13.82
C THR A 92 13.50 17.81 -13.17
#